data_AF-A0A3D1SAE1-F1
#
_entry.id   AF-A0A3D1SAE1-F1
#
_cell.length_a   1.000
_cell.length_b   1.000
_cell.length_c   1.000
_cell.angle_alpha   90.00
_cell.angle_beta   90.00
_cell.angle_gamma   90.00
#
_symmetry.space_group_name_H-M   'P 1'
#
loop_
_entity.id
_entity.type
_entity.pdbx_description
1 polymer ?
#
loop_
_entity_poly.entity_id
_entity_poly.type
_entity_poly.pdbx_seq_one_letter_code
_entity_poly.pdbx_strand_id
1 'polypeptide(L)' 'KTLENLAYIWKHLTQNGATRHSLLINLGGGMVTDIGGFAAATFKRGITYINIPTTLLGAVDAAVGGKTGI' A
#
# COMPACT_ATOMS: atom_id res chain seq x y z
N LYS A 1 -7.72 13.38 0.56
CA LYS A 1 -6.29 13.07 0.38
C LYS A 1 -5.64 12.69 1.71
N THR A 2 -6.29 12.01 2.67
CA THR A 2 -5.66 11.80 4.00
C THR A 2 -6.57 10.95 4.90
N LEU A 3 -6.02 9.97 5.62
CA LEU A 3 -6.62 9.09 6.65
C LEU A 3 -7.88 8.25 6.32
N GLU A 4 -8.96 8.80 5.76
CA GLU A 4 -10.22 8.08 5.59
C GLU A 4 -10.09 6.88 4.65
N ASN A 5 -9.36 7.04 3.54
CA ASN A 5 -9.06 5.94 2.62
C ASN A 5 -8.19 4.86 3.29
N LEU A 6 -7.25 5.24 4.16
CA LEU A 6 -6.43 4.28 4.92
C LEU A 6 -7.28 3.50 5.92
N ALA A 7 -8.17 4.19 6.64
CA ALA A 7 -9.11 3.57 7.56
C ALA A 7 -10.05 2.60 6.83
N TYR A 8 -10.51 2.97 5.62
CA TYR A 8 -11.29 2.07 4.77
C TYR A 8 -10.50 0.82 4.39
N ILE A 9 -9.25 0.96 3.95
CA ILE A 9 -8.37 -0.17 3.59
C ILE A 9 -8.12 -1.06 4.81
N TRP A 10 -7.77 -0.51 5.98
CA TRP A 10 -7.55 -1.30 7.19
C TRP A 10 -8.81 -2.01 7.66
N LYS A 11 -9.97 -1.36 7.56
CA LYS A 11 -11.26 -1.98 7.90
C LYS A 11 -11.54 -3.15 6.96
N HIS A 12 -11.33 -2.98 5.67
CA HIS A 12 -11.50 -4.03 4.68
C HIS A 12 -10.53 -5.21 4.91
N LEU A 13 -9.26 -4.93 5.19
CA LEU A 13 -8.26 -5.95 5.54
C LEU A 13 -8.64 -6.70 6.82
N THR A 14 -9.10 -5.98 7.84
CA THR A 14 -9.48 -6.58 9.13
C THR A 14 -10.74 -7.44 9.00
N GLN A 15 -11.74 -6.98 8.25
CA GLN A 15 -12.97 -7.73 7.97
C GLN A 15 -12.70 -9.01 7.17
N ASN A 16 -11.73 -8.99 6.27
CA ASN A 16 -11.30 -10.18 5.51
C ASN A 16 -10.28 -11.05 6.26
N GLY A 17 -10.03 -10.80 7.54
CA GLY A 17 -9.15 -11.63 8.36
C GLY A 17 -7.66 -11.47 8.08
N ALA A 18 -7.23 -10.35 7.48
CA ALA A 18 -5.82 -10.11 7.22
C ALA A 18 -4.98 -10.15 8.51
N THR A 19 -4.00 -11.03 8.51
CA THR A 19 -2.99 -11.20 9.57
C THR A 19 -1.66 -10.55 9.16
N ARG A 20 -0.67 -10.55 10.07
CA ARG A 20 0.68 -10.05 9.80
C ARG A 20 1.42 -10.79 8.66
N HIS A 21 0.94 -11.98 8.30
CA HIS A 21 1.49 -12.81 7.23
C HIS A 21 0.77 -12.59 5.90
N SER A 22 -0.18 -11.67 5.84
CA SER A 22 -0.92 -11.36 4.62
C SER A 22 -0.07 -10.52 3.68
N LEU A 23 -0.29 -10.71 2.39
CA LEU A 23 0.38 -9.96 1.34
C LEU A 23 -0.57 -8.89 0.78
N LEU A 24 -0.16 -7.62 0.84
CA LEU A 24 -0.88 -6.52 0.20
C LEU A 24 -0.33 -6.29 -1.21
N ILE A 25 -1.16 -6.41 -2.25
CA ILE A 25 -0.73 -6.13 -3.62
C ILE A 25 -1.33 -4.81 -4.07
N ASN A 26 -0.46 -3.83 -4.32
CA ASN A 26 -0.83 -2.49 -4.77
C ASN A 26 -0.68 -2.40 -6.29
N LEU A 27 -1.79 -2.50 -7.02
CA LEU A 27 -1.80 -2.41 -8.48
C LEU A 27 -2.37 -1.06 -8.90
N GLY A 28 -1.53 -0.20 -9.48
CA GLY A 28 -1.93 1.15 -9.87
C GLY A 28 -0.75 2.08 -10.14
N GLY A 29 -1.00 3.35 -10.39
CA GLY A 29 0.07 4.34 -10.53
C GLY A 29 0.75 4.68 -9.20
N GLY A 30 1.72 5.61 -9.25
CA GLY A 30 2.51 6.03 -8.07
C GLY A 30 1.68 6.38 -6.82
N MET A 31 0.50 6.96 -7.02
CA MET A 31 -0.42 7.35 -5.93
C MET A 31 -1.01 6.14 -5.18
N VAL A 32 -1.31 5.05 -5.89
CA VAL A 32 -1.87 3.82 -5.29
C VAL A 32 -0.79 3.05 -4.55
N THR A 33 0.40 2.96 -5.15
CA THR A 33 1.56 2.28 -4.54
C THR A 33 2.04 2.99 -3.28
N ASP A 34 1.88 4.30 -3.20
CA ASP A 34 2.25 5.10 -2.04
C ASP A 34 1.26 4.94 -0.88
N ILE A 35 -0.04 5.14 -1.13
CA ILE A 35 -1.09 4.92 -0.12
C ILE A 35 -1.09 3.47 0.36
N GLY A 36 -1.01 2.51 -0.57
CA GLY A 36 -0.98 1.10 -0.25
C GLY A 36 0.28 0.69 0.52
N GLY A 37 1.44 1.24 0.16
CA GLY A 37 2.69 1.02 0.90
C GLY A 37 2.63 1.59 2.31
N PHE A 38 2.08 2.80 2.48
CA PHE A 38 1.86 3.39 3.80
C PHE A 38 0.85 2.58 4.63
N ALA A 39 -0.25 2.14 4.03
CA ALA A 39 -1.25 1.29 4.67
C ALA A 39 -0.63 -0.04 5.14
N ALA A 40 0.22 -0.66 4.31
CA ALA A 40 0.93 -1.89 4.64
C ALA A 40 1.93 -1.69 5.79
N ALA A 41 2.70 -0.60 5.75
CA ALA A 41 3.71 -0.30 6.78
C ALA A 41 3.08 -0.05 8.16
N THR A 42 1.87 0.50 8.19
CA THR A 42 1.15 0.86 9.43
C THR A 42 0.20 -0.24 9.92
N PHE A 43 -0.30 -1.10 9.03
CA PHE A 43 -1.17 -2.21 9.43
C PHE A 43 -0.41 -3.27 10.23
N LYS A 44 -0.85 -3.52 11.47
CA LYS A 44 -0.28 -4.55 12.38
C LYS A 44 1.25 -4.53 12.52
N ARG A 45 1.86 -3.33 12.56
CA ARG A 45 3.31 -3.07 12.61
C ARG A 45 4.08 -3.45 11.33
N GLY A 46 3.41 -3.53 10.19
CA GLY A 46 4.03 -3.82 8.91
C GLY A 46 3.61 -5.19 8.40
N ILE A 47 3.03 -5.20 7.22
CA ILE A 47 2.76 -6.41 6.44
C ILE A 47 3.54 -6.39 5.12
N THR A 48 3.83 -7.56 4.58
CA THR A 48 4.49 -7.68 3.28
C THR A 48 3.59 -7.07 2.21
N TYR A 49 4.17 -6.25 1.33
CA TYR A 49 3.44 -5.68 0.21
C TYR A 49 4.24 -5.73 -1.08
N ILE A 50 3.54 -5.77 -2.21
CA ILE A 50 4.11 -5.73 -3.56
C ILE A 50 3.47 -4.58 -4.30
N ASN A 51 4.29 -3.72 -4.89
CA ASN A 51 3.84 -2.64 -5.75
C ASN A 51 3.94 -3.08 -7.22
N ILE A 52 2.81 -3.05 -7.92
CA ILE A 52 2.70 -3.29 -9.36
C ILE A 52 2.33 -1.95 -10.02
N PRO A 53 3.35 -1.12 -10.35
CA PRO A 53 3.12 0.18 -10.95
C PRO A 53 2.54 0.03 -12.35
N THR A 54 1.35 0.58 -12.60
CA THR A 54 0.72 0.61 -13.93
C THR A 54 1.03 1.88 -14.71
N THR A 55 1.81 2.80 -14.13
CA THR A 55 2.29 4.02 -14.80
C THR A 55 3.79 3.96 -15.03
N LEU A 56 4.24 4.45 -16.20
CA LEU A 56 5.65 4.47 -16.57
C LEU A 56 6.52 5.25 -15.56
N LEU A 57 6.00 6.39 -15.08
CA LEU A 57 6.65 7.20 -14.04
C LEU A 57 6.76 6.46 -12.70
N GLY A 58 5.73 5.68 -12.35
CA GLY A 58 5.71 4.87 -11.12
C GLY A 58 6.64 3.67 -11.20
N ALA A 59 6.78 3.06 -12.38
CA ALA A 59 7.71 1.94 -12.59
C ALA A 59 9.18 2.36 -12.49
N VAL A 60 9.49 3.60 -12.88
CA VAL A 60 10.86 4.12 -12.90
C VAL A 60 11.27 4.81 -11.60
N ASP A 61 10.35 5.48 -10.89
CA ASP A 61 10.70 6.30 -9.70
C ASP A 61 10.02 5.82 -8.39
N ALA A 62 8.77 5.32 -8.46
CA ALA A 62 8.02 4.95 -7.25
C ALA A 62 8.21 3.48 -6.80
N ALA A 63 8.58 2.57 -7.72
CA ALA A 63 8.82 1.16 -7.42
C ALA A 63 10.23 0.87 -6.90
N VAL A 64 11.21 1.71 -7.25
CA VAL A 64 12.62 1.58 -6.87
C VAL A 64 12.97 2.69 -5.89
N GLY A 65 12.56 2.55 -4.63
CA GLY A 65 12.95 3.57 -3.65
C GLY A 65 12.39 3.42 -2.24
N GLY A 66 11.31 2.66 -2.04
CA GLY A 66 10.72 2.47 -0.71
C GLY A 66 10.27 3.77 -0.01
N LYS A 67 10.22 4.89 -0.73
CA LYS A 67 9.70 6.16 -0.24
C LYS A 67 8.17 6.10 -0.26
N THR A 68 7.60 5.47 0.77
CA THR A 68 6.18 5.58 1.08
C THR A 68 5.99 6.85 1.91
N GLY A 69 5.46 7.91 1.32
CA GLY A 69 5.28 9.22 1.95
C GLY A 69 4.05 9.94 1.40
N ILE A 70 3.11 10.23 2.31
CA ILE A 70 1.85 10.95 2.09
C ILE A 70 2.07 12.32 1.41
#